data_AF-W1YDZ6-F1
#
_entry.id   AF-W1YDZ6-F1
#
_cell.length_a   1.000
_cell.length_b   1.000
_cell.length_c   1.000
_cell.angle_alpha   90.00
_cell.angle_beta   90.00
_cell.angle_gamma   90.00
#
_symmetry.space_group_name_H-M   'P 1'
#
loop_
_entity.id
_entity.type
_entity.pdbx_description
1 polymer ?
#
loop_
_entity_poly.entity_id
_entity_poly.type
_entity_poly.pdbx_seq_one_letter_code
_entity_poly.pdbx_strand_id
1 'polypeptide(L)' 'GARDTLRLEAGMNLYGQEMDETISPLAANMGWTIAWEPADRDFIGREALEVQREHGTEKLVGLVMTEKGVLRNE' A
#
# COMPACT_ATOMS: atom_id res chain seq x y z
N GLY A 1 -14.62 -4.86 13.36
CA GLY A 1 -15.96 -5.47 13.11
C GLY A 1 -15.90 -6.36 11.88
N ALA A 2 -16.92 -7.17 11.57
CA ALA A 2 -16.82 -8.22 10.53
C ALA A 2 -16.28 -7.76 9.16
N ARG A 3 -16.66 -6.55 8.70
CA ARG A 3 -16.12 -5.95 7.46
C ARG A 3 -14.59 -5.77 7.47
N ASP A 4 -14.05 -5.37 8.62
CA ASP A 4 -12.62 -5.12 8.78
C ASP A 4 -11.81 -6.43 8.76
N THR A 5 -12.36 -7.50 9.33
CA THR A 5 -11.76 -8.84 9.20
C THR A 5 -11.75 -9.31 7.75
N LEU A 6 -12.89 -9.21 7.06
CA LEU A 6 -13.01 -9.67 5.66
C LEU A 6 -12.08 -8.91 4.69
N ARG A 7 -11.97 -7.58 4.83
CA ARG A 7 -11.10 -6.79 3.96
C ARG A 7 -9.62 -7.12 4.20
N LEU A 8 -9.24 -7.36 5.46
CA LEU A 8 -7.87 -7.69 5.82
C LEU A 8 -7.48 -9.06 5.27
N GLU A 9 -8.36 -10.05 5.41
CA GLU A 9 -8.17 -11.39 4.81
C GLU A 9 -8.07 -11.34 3.28
N ALA A 10 -8.82 -10.44 2.63
CA ALA A 10 -8.78 -10.23 1.18
C ALA A 10 -7.58 -9.37 0.72
N GLY A 11 -6.77 -8.82 1.63
CA GLY A 11 -5.64 -7.95 1.31
C GLY A 11 -6.07 -6.59 0.73
N MET A 12 -7.25 -6.10 1.09
CA MET A 12 -7.75 -4.78 0.67
C MET A 12 -7.35 -3.71 1.68
N ASN A 13 -6.70 -2.66 1.19
CA ASN A 13 -6.25 -1.55 2.01
C ASN A 13 -7.41 -0.69 2.53
N LEU A 14 -7.18 -0.07 3.68
CA LEU A 14 -8.02 0.92 4.33
C LEU A 14 -7.22 2.21 4.52
N TYR A 15 -7.76 3.32 4.01
CA TYR A 15 -7.18 4.64 4.19
C TYR A 15 -7.11 5.02 5.68
N GLY A 16 -5.98 5.58 6.09
CA GLY A 16 -5.62 5.85 7.48
C GLY A 16 -5.03 4.66 8.24
N GLN A 17 -4.87 3.48 7.60
CA GLN A 17 -4.14 2.34 8.15
C GLN A 17 -2.98 1.92 7.26
N GLU A 18 -3.25 1.44 6.05
CA GLU A 18 -2.18 1.00 5.14
C GLU A 18 -1.58 2.17 4.34
N MET A 19 -2.29 3.29 4.21
CA MET A 19 -1.80 4.51 3.59
C MET A 19 -2.52 5.75 4.10
N ASP A 20 -1.84 6.88 4.00
CA ASP A 20 -2.36 8.24 4.10
C ASP A 20 -1.53 9.16 3.18
N GLU A 21 -1.62 10.48 3.32
CA GLU A 21 -0.86 11.44 2.50
C GLU A 21 0.67 11.31 2.65
N THR A 22 1.16 10.64 3.69
CA THR A 22 2.59 10.47 3.98
C THR A 22 3.17 9.18 3.42
N ILE A 23 2.32 8.22 3.03
CA ILE A 23 2.74 6.90 2.55
C ILE A 23 2.63 6.81 1.03
N SER A 24 3.72 6.41 0.38
CA SER A 24 3.72 6.14 -1.06
C SER A 24 2.80 4.96 -1.40
N PRO A 25 2.02 5.03 -2.49
CA PRO A 25 1.26 3.87 -2.98
C PRO A 25 2.18 2.69 -3.38
N LEU A 26 3.44 2.96 -3.72
CA LEU A 26 4.43 1.91 -3.99
C LEU A 26 4.78 1.12 -2.72
N ALA A 27 4.76 1.79 -1.55
CA ALA A 27 4.95 1.15 -0.26
C ALA A 27 3.70 0.42 0.24
N ALA A 28 2.50 0.84 -0.18
CA ALA A 28 1.23 0.30 0.28
C ALA A 28 0.66 -0.85 -0.59
N ASN A 29 1.50 -1.59 -1.34
CA ASN A 29 1.05 -2.66 -2.25
C ASN A 29 0.07 -2.19 -3.35
N MET A 30 0.16 -0.92 -3.77
CA MET A 30 -0.68 -0.34 -4.83
C MET A 30 0.08 -0.06 -6.12
N GLY A 31 1.35 -0.50 -6.26
CA GLY A 31 2.11 -0.29 -7.49
C GLY A 31 1.42 -0.83 -8.75
N TRP A 32 0.59 -1.87 -8.61
CA TRP A 32 -0.19 -2.44 -9.71
C TRP A 32 -1.33 -1.53 -10.22
N THR A 33 -1.77 -0.54 -9.43
CA THR A 33 -2.81 0.42 -9.84
C THR A 33 -2.24 1.60 -10.62
N ILE A 34 -0.92 1.78 -10.61
CA ILE A 34 -0.26 2.92 -11.26
C ILE A 34 0.01 2.60 -12.73
N ALA A 35 -0.66 3.31 -13.62
CA ALA A 35 -0.44 3.20 -15.06
C ALA A 35 0.76 4.07 -15.49
N TRP A 36 1.91 3.43 -15.66
CA TRP A 36 3.16 4.09 -16.10
C TRP A 36 3.17 4.44 -17.59
N GLU A 37 2.51 3.60 -18.38
CA GLU A 37 2.36 3.80 -19.83
C GLU A 37 0.95 4.31 -20.17
N PRO A 38 0.83 5.17 -21.19
CA PRO A 38 1.93 5.73 -21.98
C PRO A 38 2.75 6.76 -21.17
N ALA A 39 4.06 6.81 -21.40
CA ALA A 39 4.99 7.62 -20.61
C ALA A 39 4.75 9.15 -20.67
N ASP A 40 4.07 9.63 -21.72
CA ASP A 40 3.70 11.03 -21.92
C ASP A 40 2.45 11.47 -21.13
N ARG A 41 1.73 10.52 -20.51
CA ARG A 41 0.55 10.82 -19.69
C ARG A 41 0.95 11.43 -18.36
N ASP A 42 0.84 12.73 -18.22
CA ASP A 42 1.07 13.39 -16.94
C ASP A 42 -0.09 13.17 -15.94
N PHE A 43 0.23 13.06 -14.65
CA PHE A 43 -0.72 12.98 -13.56
C PHE A 43 -0.10 13.46 -12.23
N ILE A 44 -0.95 13.92 -11.31
CA ILE A 44 -0.50 14.45 -10.01
C ILE A 44 0.31 13.39 -9.27
N GLY A 45 1.56 13.72 -8.92
CA GLY A 45 2.49 12.84 -8.21
C GLY A 45 3.35 11.95 -9.10
N ARG A 46 3.24 12.02 -10.43
CA ARG A 46 4.01 11.18 -11.37
C ARG A 46 5.52 11.28 -11.16
N GLU A 47 6.07 12.49 -11.18
CA GLU A 47 7.52 12.73 -11.03
C GLU A 47 8.06 12.16 -9.70
N ALA A 48 7.33 12.38 -8.60
CA ALA A 48 7.71 11.86 -7.29
C ALA A 48 7.68 10.31 -7.25
N LEU A 49 6.68 9.70 -7.89
CA LEU A 49 6.56 8.25 -8.00
C LEU A 49 7.66 7.62 -8.86
N GLU A 50 8.12 8.29 -9.91
CA GLU A 50 9.24 7.83 -10.73
C GLU A 50 10.53 7.78 -9.90
N VAL A 51 10.84 8.84 -9.15
CA VAL A 51 11.99 8.88 -8.23
C VAL A 51 11.91 7.77 -7.19
N GLN A 52 10.74 7.57 -6.57
CA GLN A 52 10.53 6.51 -5.57
C GLN A 52 10.69 5.11 -6.17
N ARG A 53 10.24 4.89 -7.40
CA ARG A 53 10.39 3.61 -8.09
C ARG A 53 11.85 3.29 -8.39
N GLU A 54 12.66 4.29 -8.73
CA GLU A 54 14.09 4.14 -9.01
C GLU A 54 14.91 3.87 -7.73
N HIS A 55 14.60 4.57 -6.65
CA HIS A 55 15.32 4.43 -5.37
C HIS A 55 14.82 3.26 -4.52
N GLY A 56 13.61 2.76 -4.81
CA GLY A 56 12.91 1.79 -3.99
C GLY A 56 12.18 2.43 -2.82
N THR A 57 11.12 1.75 -2.37
CA THR A 57 10.35 2.13 -1.19
C THR A 57 10.30 0.98 -0.19
N GLU A 58 9.78 1.24 1.00
CA GLU A 58 9.29 0.19 1.90
C GLU A 58 8.21 -0.66 1.20
N LYS A 59 7.81 -1.77 1.84
CA LYS A 59 6.79 -2.68 1.29
C LYS A 59 5.80 -3.15 2.35
N LEU A 60 4.52 -3.11 2.02
CA LEU A 60 3.45 -3.72 2.80
C LEU A 60 3.46 -5.25 2.61
N VAL A 61 3.51 -5.99 3.70
CA VAL A 61 3.56 -7.46 3.71
C VAL A 61 2.54 -8.04 4.70
N GLY A 62 2.05 -9.24 4.40
CA GLY A 62 1.19 -9.99 5.32
C GLY A 62 2.00 -10.74 6.38
N LEU A 63 1.51 -10.74 7.61
CA LEU A 63 2.06 -11.53 8.72
C LEU A 63 1.02 -12.56 9.19
N VAL A 64 1.49 -13.76 9.55
CA VAL A 64 0.67 -14.83 10.11
C VAL A 64 1.25 -15.23 11.46
N MET A 65 0.45 -15.12 12.52
CA MET A 65 0.81 -15.54 13.87
C MET A 65 0.01 -16.80 14.23
N THR A 66 0.71 -17.91 14.44
CA THR A 66 0.09 -19.21 14.74
C THR A 66 -0.27 -19.38 16.20
N GLU A 67 0.46 -18.71 17.08
CA GLU A 67 0.22 -18.72 18.52
C GLU A 67 -0.90 -17.75 18.91
N LYS A 68 -1.51 -17.99 20.07
CA LYS A 68 -2.57 -17.11 20.58
C LYS A 68 -2.02 -15.71 20.88
N GLY A 69 -2.67 -14.70 20.29
CA GLY A 69 -2.42 -13.29 20.56
C GLY A 69 -3.24 -12.42 19.62
N VAL A 70 -3.18 -11.09 19.82
CA VAL A 70 -3.83 -10.12 18.94
C VAL A 70 -2.75 -9.18 18.42
N LEU A 71 -2.48 -9.25 17.11
CA LEU A 71 -1.64 -8.26 16.44
C LEU A 71 -2.41 -6.94 16.40
N ARG A 72 -1.76 -5.86 16.84
CA ARG A 72 -2.33 -4.52 16.89
C ARG A 72 -1.37 -3.56 16.20
N ASN A 73 -1.93 -2.59 15.50
CA ASN A 73 -1.18 -1.43 15.05
C ASN A 73 -0.89 -0.54 16.28
N GLU A 74 0.21 0.21 16.23
CA GLU A 74 0.46 1.30 17.19
C GLU A 74 -0.47 2.50 16.95
#